data_AF-A0A8T2SU74-F1
#
_entry.id   AF-A0A8T2SU74-F1
#
_cell.length_a   1.000
_cell.length_b   1.000
_cell.length_c   1.000
_cell.angle_alpha   90.00
_cell.angle_beta   90.00
_cell.angle_gamma   90.00
#
_symmetry.space_group_name_H-M   'P 1'
#
loop_
_entity.id
_entity.type
_entity.pdbx_description
1 polymer ?
#
loop_
_entity_poly.entity_id
_entity_poly.type
_entity_poly.pdbx_seq_one_letter_code
_entity_poly.pdbx_strand_id
1 'polypeptide(L)'
;MTHIKGSIGGLLYTEKGFNAESIWPVFQSLGNIAFAYSYSIILIEIQDTVRSPPLESVTMKKANLVGVSTTTMFYMLCGCMGYAAFGDDAPGNLLTGFGFYEPFWLVDLANACVVLHLVGAFQVFSQPFFAFVEAWVAASYPKNKIVSKEYIIRLPLSSDTYKFNMFRVMSRTIFVAFTTLASMLLPFFNDILGILGAFAFWPLTVYFPIEMHIAQGKAPKWGARWLLLQGLSTLCLIVSMLALMGSLKGVVEDLRIYKPFQKST
;
A
#
# COMPACT_ATOMS: atom_id res chain seq x y z
N MET A 1 -25.21 -26.07 10.32
CA MET A 1 -25.85 -24.97 9.56
C MET A 1 -24.94 -23.77 9.62
N THR A 2 -24.28 -23.41 8.52
CA THR A 2 -23.48 -22.18 8.41
C THR A 2 -24.46 -21.01 8.33
N HIS A 3 -24.69 -20.33 9.46
CA HIS A 3 -25.48 -19.12 9.49
C HIS A 3 -24.66 -17.98 8.87
N ILE A 4 -25.15 -17.40 7.77
CA ILE A 4 -24.54 -16.20 7.19
C ILE A 4 -24.82 -15.04 8.16
N LYS A 5 -23.77 -14.32 8.56
CA LYS A 5 -23.87 -13.18 9.47
C LYS A 5 -24.03 -11.84 8.76
N GLY A 6 -23.52 -11.72 7.53
CA GLY A 6 -23.58 -10.49 6.75
C GLY A 6 -25.00 -10.10 6.34
N SER A 7 -25.29 -8.80 6.37
CA SER A 7 -26.55 -8.20 5.91
C SER A 7 -26.34 -7.31 4.67
N ILE A 8 -27.40 -7.04 3.90
CA ILE A 8 -27.32 -6.16 2.72
C ILE A 8 -27.07 -4.69 3.15
N GLY A 9 -27.62 -4.29 4.29
CA GLY A 9 -27.50 -2.92 4.81
C GLY A 9 -26.18 -2.62 5.51
N GLY A 10 -25.52 -3.67 6.02
CA GLY A 10 -24.31 -3.58 6.85
C GLY A 10 -24.43 -2.56 7.98
N LEU A 11 -23.29 -1.99 8.35
CA LEU A 11 -23.21 -0.97 9.40
C LEU A 11 -24.05 0.29 9.14
N LEU A 12 -24.41 0.60 7.88
CA LEU A 12 -25.16 1.81 7.54
C LEU A 12 -26.65 1.70 7.91
N TYR A 13 -27.22 0.49 7.90
CA TYR A 13 -28.63 0.27 8.17
C TYR A 13 -28.79 -0.78 9.26
N THR A 14 -29.07 -0.30 10.47
CA THR A 14 -29.36 -1.14 11.63
C THR A 14 -30.87 -1.34 11.78
N GLU A 15 -31.29 -2.22 12.69
CA GLU A 15 -32.72 -2.37 13.05
C GLU A 15 -33.36 -1.04 13.52
N LYS A 16 -32.54 -0.07 13.95
CA LYS A 16 -32.97 1.26 14.39
C LYS A 16 -32.97 2.32 13.27
N GLY A 17 -32.63 1.93 12.03
CA GLY A 17 -32.54 2.82 10.87
C GLY A 17 -31.11 3.20 10.48
N PHE A 18 -30.98 4.29 9.72
CA PHE A 18 -29.71 4.77 9.16
C PHE A 18 -28.76 5.28 10.25
N ASN A 19 -27.53 4.78 10.26
CA ASN A 19 -26.47 5.24 11.16
C ASN A 19 -25.44 6.09 10.41
N ALA A 20 -25.48 7.41 10.62
CA ALA A 20 -24.57 8.35 9.97
C ALA A 20 -23.10 8.16 10.39
N GLU A 21 -22.84 7.66 11.60
CA GLU A 21 -21.46 7.41 12.06
C GLU A 21 -20.77 6.29 11.27
N SER A 22 -21.56 5.36 10.72
CA SER A 22 -21.05 4.25 9.90
C SER A 22 -20.54 4.70 8.52
N ILE A 23 -20.73 5.98 8.14
CA ILE A 23 -20.19 6.51 6.87
C ILE A 23 -18.67 6.65 6.90
N TRP A 24 -18.08 6.89 8.07
CA TRP A 24 -16.65 7.14 8.19
C TRP A 24 -15.80 5.89 7.91
N PRO A 25 -16.13 4.71 8.46
CA PRO A 25 -15.50 3.45 8.06
C PRO A 25 -15.69 3.14 6.57
N VAL A 26 -16.84 3.49 5.97
CA VAL A 26 -17.06 3.31 4.53
C VAL A 26 -16.08 4.17 3.74
N PHE A 27 -15.90 5.44 4.09
CA PHE A 27 -14.92 6.30 3.42
C PHE A 27 -13.48 5.81 3.62
N GLN A 28 -13.10 5.43 4.83
CA GLN A 28 -11.80 4.82 5.09
C GLN A 28 -11.57 3.56 4.21
N SER A 29 -12.58 2.71 4.07
CA SER A 29 -12.48 1.50 3.24
C SER A 29 -12.21 1.81 1.76
N LEU A 30 -12.71 2.94 1.23
CA LEU A 30 -12.36 3.40 -0.12
C LEU A 30 -10.87 3.70 -0.24
N GLY A 31 -10.26 4.27 0.80
CA GLY A 31 -8.81 4.49 0.89
C GLY A 31 -8.03 3.18 0.91
N ASN A 32 -8.49 2.20 1.69
CA ASN A 32 -7.87 0.87 1.75
C ASN A 32 -7.93 0.15 0.39
N ILE A 33 -9.08 0.23 -0.29
CA ILE A 33 -9.24 -0.29 -1.66
C ILE A 33 -8.28 0.45 -2.61
N ALA A 34 -8.25 1.78 -2.56
CA ALA A 34 -7.38 2.58 -3.41
C ALA A 34 -5.90 2.23 -3.22
N PHE A 35 -5.46 2.03 -1.96
CA PHE A 35 -4.12 1.58 -1.63
C PHE A 35 -3.84 0.17 -2.20
N ALA A 36 -4.78 -0.76 -2.05
CA ALA A 36 -4.63 -2.15 -2.51
C ALA A 36 -4.40 -2.28 -4.03
N TYR A 37 -4.85 -1.30 -4.82
CA TYR A 37 -4.62 -1.25 -6.27
C TYR A 37 -3.50 -0.28 -6.69
N SER A 38 -2.72 0.26 -5.75
CA SER A 38 -1.71 1.30 -6.03
C SER A 38 -0.35 0.74 -6.50
N TYR A 39 -0.34 -0.09 -7.55
CA TYR A 39 0.89 -0.65 -8.14
C TYR A 39 1.54 0.26 -9.20
N SER A 40 0.86 1.35 -9.59
CA SER A 40 1.33 2.34 -10.57
C SER A 40 2.71 2.90 -10.25
N ILE A 41 3.06 2.99 -8.96
CA ILE A 41 4.33 3.53 -8.44
C ILE A 41 5.54 2.72 -8.90
N ILE A 42 5.38 1.41 -9.10
CA ILE A 42 6.45 0.50 -9.53
C ILE A 42 6.29 0.01 -10.97
N LEU A 43 5.21 0.45 -11.64
CA LEU A 43 4.83 -0.06 -12.96
C LEU A 43 5.89 0.28 -14.02
N ILE A 44 6.49 1.46 -13.94
CA ILE A 44 7.47 1.95 -14.91
C ILE A 44 8.79 1.18 -14.75
N GLU A 45 9.21 0.96 -13.51
CA GLU A 45 10.41 0.17 -13.19
C GLU A 45 10.25 -1.28 -13.66
N ILE A 46 9.06 -1.88 -13.47
CA ILE A 46 8.77 -3.20 -14.02
C ILE A 46 8.82 -3.17 -15.55
N GLN A 47 8.16 -2.20 -16.18
CA GLN A 47 8.14 -2.03 -17.64
C GLN A 47 9.55 -1.94 -18.24
N ASP A 48 10.44 -1.18 -17.61
CA ASP A 48 11.82 -0.97 -18.07
C ASP A 48 12.66 -2.25 -18.01
N THR A 49 12.28 -3.22 -17.16
CA THR A 49 12.97 -4.52 -17.05
C THR A 49 12.43 -5.60 -17.98
N VAL A 50 11.28 -5.39 -18.62
CA VAL A 50 10.66 -6.39 -19.50
C VAL A 50 11.48 -6.53 -20.78
N ARG A 51 11.88 -7.76 -21.10
CA ARG A 51 12.67 -8.05 -22.30
C ARG A 51 11.83 -7.88 -23.57
N SER A 52 12.35 -7.10 -24.50
CA SER A 52 11.90 -7.03 -25.89
C SER A 52 12.71 -7.96 -26.82
N PRO A 53 12.11 -8.55 -27.88
CA PRO A 53 10.70 -8.49 -28.31
C PRO A 53 9.78 -9.51 -27.60
N PRO A 54 8.44 -9.28 -27.54
CA PRO A 54 7.67 -8.17 -28.12
C PRO A 54 7.74 -6.88 -27.28
N LEU A 55 7.19 -5.77 -27.81
CA LEU A 55 7.12 -4.48 -27.11
C LEU A 55 6.63 -4.64 -25.67
N GLU A 56 7.28 -3.93 -24.75
CA GLU A 56 7.06 -4.01 -23.30
C GLU A 56 5.58 -3.75 -22.96
N SER A 57 4.96 -2.78 -23.66
CA SER A 57 3.54 -2.43 -23.50
C SER A 57 2.58 -3.59 -23.83
N VAL A 58 2.93 -4.47 -24.78
CA VAL A 58 2.10 -5.63 -25.14
C VAL A 58 2.16 -6.70 -24.06
N THR A 59 3.37 -7.01 -23.60
CA THR A 59 3.59 -7.96 -22.49
C THR A 59 2.94 -7.44 -21.21
N MET A 60 3.16 -6.16 -20.89
CA MET A 60 2.62 -5.55 -19.67
C MET A 60 1.10 -5.39 -19.70
N LYS A 61 0.48 -5.18 -20.87
CA LYS A 61 -0.99 -5.20 -20.95
C LYS A 61 -1.57 -6.55 -20.56
N LYS A 62 -0.95 -7.65 -20.99
CA LYS A 62 -1.36 -9.01 -20.61
C LYS A 62 -1.09 -9.27 -19.13
N ALA A 63 0.11 -8.92 -18.66
CA ALA A 63 0.49 -9.07 -17.26
C ALA A 63 -0.44 -8.29 -16.33
N ASN A 64 -0.75 -7.03 -16.64
CA ASN A 64 -1.67 -6.20 -15.87
C ASN A 64 -3.09 -6.76 -15.90
N LEU A 65 -3.58 -7.24 -17.05
CA LEU A 65 -4.91 -7.86 -17.12
C LEU A 65 -5.01 -9.07 -16.19
N VAL A 66 -4.04 -9.98 -16.26
CA VAL A 66 -4.01 -11.17 -15.41
C VAL A 66 -3.86 -10.78 -13.94
N GLY A 67 -2.85 -9.96 -13.61
CA GLY A 67 -2.56 -9.53 -12.25
C GLY A 67 -3.74 -8.82 -11.59
N VAL A 68 -4.30 -7.80 -12.24
CA VAL A 68 -5.45 -7.05 -11.68
C VAL A 68 -6.68 -7.93 -11.57
N SER A 69 -6.96 -8.81 -12.55
CA SER A 69 -8.12 -9.70 -12.49
C SER A 69 -8.00 -10.71 -11.36
N THR A 70 -6.83 -11.34 -11.21
CA THR A 70 -6.56 -12.30 -10.13
C THR A 70 -6.64 -11.62 -8.77
N THR A 71 -6.02 -10.46 -8.60
CA THR A 71 -6.09 -9.68 -7.35
C THR A 71 -7.51 -9.28 -7.01
N THR A 72 -8.29 -8.80 -7.99
CA THR A 72 -9.69 -8.42 -7.79
C THR A 72 -10.53 -9.60 -7.34
N MET A 73 -10.39 -10.75 -8.03
CA MET A 73 -11.09 -11.97 -7.64
C MET A 73 -10.74 -12.38 -6.21
N PHE A 74 -9.45 -12.37 -5.86
CA PHE A 74 -9.00 -12.76 -4.52
C PHE A 74 -9.52 -11.82 -3.43
N TYR A 75 -9.42 -10.50 -3.63
CA TYR A 75 -9.94 -9.51 -2.67
C TYR A 75 -11.45 -9.59 -2.53
N MET A 76 -12.20 -9.76 -3.62
CA MET A 76 -13.65 -9.94 -3.55
C MET A 76 -14.02 -11.23 -2.83
N LEU A 77 -13.31 -12.33 -3.07
CA LEU A 77 -13.53 -13.59 -2.36
C LEU A 77 -13.27 -13.44 -0.86
N CYS A 78 -12.13 -12.88 -0.47
CA CYS A 78 -11.78 -12.65 0.94
C CYS A 78 -12.77 -11.70 1.63
N GLY A 79 -13.14 -10.59 0.98
CA GLY A 79 -14.09 -9.61 1.50
C GLY A 79 -15.49 -10.20 1.66
N CYS A 80 -16.03 -10.84 0.62
CA CYS A 80 -17.37 -11.44 0.65
C CYS A 80 -17.45 -12.61 1.63
N MET A 81 -16.47 -13.52 1.64
CA MET A 81 -16.47 -14.65 2.59
C MET A 81 -16.24 -14.19 4.02
N GLY A 82 -15.35 -13.23 4.24
CA GLY A 82 -15.11 -12.63 5.56
C GLY A 82 -16.39 -11.96 6.09
N TYR A 83 -17.05 -11.14 5.27
CA TYR A 83 -18.29 -10.51 5.66
C TYR A 83 -19.45 -11.51 5.82
N ALA A 84 -19.53 -12.56 4.99
CA ALA A 84 -20.53 -13.61 5.18
C ALA A 84 -20.33 -14.38 6.49
N ALA A 85 -19.08 -14.60 6.91
CA ALA A 85 -18.72 -15.32 8.12
C ALA A 85 -18.87 -14.48 9.40
N PHE A 86 -18.51 -13.20 9.35
CA PHE A 86 -18.41 -12.33 10.54
C PHE A 86 -19.47 -11.22 10.60
N GLY A 87 -20.09 -10.88 9.47
CA GLY A 87 -21.07 -9.79 9.39
C GLY A 87 -20.46 -8.45 9.75
N ASP A 88 -21.22 -7.65 10.49
CA ASP A 88 -20.80 -6.31 10.94
C ASP A 88 -19.62 -6.34 11.94
N ASP A 89 -19.33 -7.51 12.53
CA ASP A 89 -18.18 -7.74 13.42
C ASP A 89 -16.90 -8.12 12.66
N ALA A 90 -16.90 -8.04 11.32
CA ALA A 90 -15.72 -8.39 10.51
C ALA A 90 -14.52 -7.49 10.88
N PRO A 91 -13.40 -8.05 11.34
CA PRO A 91 -12.27 -7.24 11.76
C PRO A 91 -11.50 -6.68 10.56
N GLY A 92 -11.01 -5.44 10.68
CA GLY A 92 -10.21 -4.80 9.63
C GLY A 92 -8.87 -5.50 9.35
N ASN A 93 -8.36 -6.29 10.29
CA ASN A 93 -7.31 -7.27 10.04
C ASN A 93 -7.78 -8.61 10.56
N LEU A 94 -8.04 -9.52 9.61
CA LEU A 94 -8.52 -10.87 9.89
C LEU A 94 -7.63 -11.56 10.93
N LEU A 95 -6.31 -11.55 10.75
CA LEU A 95 -5.37 -12.29 11.60
C LEU A 95 -5.27 -11.79 13.05
N THR A 96 -5.62 -10.53 13.32
CA THR A 96 -5.57 -9.96 14.68
C THR A 96 -6.94 -9.88 15.35
N GLY A 97 -8.03 -9.92 14.57
CA GLY A 97 -9.39 -9.88 15.09
C GLY A 97 -9.96 -11.23 15.49
N PHE A 98 -9.21 -12.32 15.30
CA PHE A 98 -9.64 -13.64 15.72
C PHE A 98 -9.40 -13.85 17.22
N GLY A 99 -10.48 -13.87 18.00
CA GLY A 99 -10.53 -14.59 19.28
C GLY A 99 -10.55 -16.12 19.11
N PHE A 100 -10.44 -16.61 17.88
CA PHE A 100 -10.28 -18.02 17.56
C PHE A 100 -8.82 -18.40 17.61
N TYR A 101 -8.45 -18.96 18.76
CA TYR A 101 -7.16 -19.54 19.03
C TYR A 101 -7.03 -20.96 18.49
N GLU A 102 -8.03 -21.53 17.78
CA GLU A 102 -7.94 -22.92 17.29
C GLU A 102 -8.23 -23.06 15.78
N PRO A 103 -7.33 -23.75 15.02
CA PRO A 103 -6.02 -24.23 15.44
C PRO A 103 -4.91 -23.15 15.30
N PHE A 104 -4.17 -22.89 16.38
CA PHE A 104 -3.07 -21.92 16.45
C PHE A 104 -2.06 -22.02 15.29
N TRP A 105 -1.71 -23.24 14.87
CA TRP A 105 -0.72 -23.46 13.82
C TRP A 105 -1.09 -22.79 12.49
N LEU A 106 -2.38 -22.68 12.18
CA LEU A 106 -2.84 -22.08 10.93
C LEU A 106 -2.67 -20.56 10.95
N VAL A 107 -2.91 -19.95 12.12
CA VAL A 107 -2.68 -18.52 12.36
C VAL A 107 -1.18 -18.23 12.31
N ASP A 108 -0.36 -19.07 12.94
CA ASP A 108 1.11 -18.93 12.92
C ASP A 108 1.67 -19.08 11.50
N LEU A 109 1.18 -20.05 10.73
CA LEU A 109 1.56 -20.23 9.32
C LEU A 109 1.16 -19.01 8.49
N ALA A 110 -0.05 -18.48 8.68
CA ALA A 110 -0.51 -17.29 7.99
C ALA A 110 0.37 -16.07 8.32
N ASN A 111 0.69 -15.86 9.60
CA ASN A 111 1.61 -14.81 10.04
C ASN A 111 3.02 -14.99 9.46
N ALA A 112 3.55 -16.22 9.40
CA ALA A 112 4.84 -16.50 8.78
C ALA A 112 4.85 -16.16 7.28
N CYS A 113 3.78 -16.49 6.55
CA CYS A 113 3.59 -16.11 5.16
C CYS A 113 3.52 -14.59 4.97
N VAL A 114 2.81 -13.87 5.86
CA VAL A 114 2.75 -12.40 5.86
C VAL A 114 4.14 -11.81 6.09
N VAL A 115 4.91 -12.33 7.05
CA VAL A 115 6.29 -11.88 7.28
C VAL A 115 7.16 -12.09 6.04
N LEU A 116 7.11 -13.28 5.44
CA LEU A 116 7.89 -13.58 4.23
C LEU A 116 7.54 -12.62 3.08
N HIS A 117 6.24 -12.37 2.87
CA HIS A 117 5.76 -11.41 1.87
C HIS A 117 6.24 -9.98 2.16
N LEU A 118 6.07 -9.50 3.40
CA LEU A 118 6.41 -8.13 3.79
C LEU A 118 7.92 -7.87 3.76
N VAL A 119 8.76 -8.87 4.07
CA VAL A 119 10.21 -8.75 3.92
C VAL A 119 10.56 -8.51 2.45
N GLY A 120 9.97 -9.27 1.52
CA GLY A 120 10.17 -9.07 0.08
C GLY A 120 9.69 -7.69 -0.38
N ALA A 121 8.49 -7.28 0.02
CA ALA A 121 7.94 -5.97 -0.30
C ALA A 121 8.84 -4.83 0.23
N PHE A 122 9.26 -4.91 1.50
CA PHE A 122 10.13 -3.92 2.12
C PHE A 122 11.44 -3.74 1.33
N GLN A 123 12.04 -4.84 0.86
CA GLN A 123 13.25 -4.77 0.03
C GLN A 123 13.00 -4.02 -1.27
N VAL A 124 11.93 -4.36 -2.01
CA VAL A 124 11.61 -3.74 -3.31
C VAL A 124 11.30 -2.25 -3.14
N PHE A 125 10.43 -1.88 -2.20
CA PHE A 125 10.02 -0.48 -2.00
C PHE A 125 11.11 0.40 -1.39
N SER A 126 12.07 -0.16 -0.64
CA SER A 126 13.16 0.62 -0.06
C SER A 126 14.28 0.94 -1.06
N GLN A 127 14.46 0.14 -2.14
CA GLN A 127 15.56 0.36 -3.10
C GLN A 127 15.52 1.75 -3.76
N PRO A 128 14.40 2.22 -4.34
CA PRO A 128 14.36 3.53 -4.99
C PRO A 128 14.65 4.67 -4.02
N PHE A 129 14.14 4.55 -2.78
CA PHE A 129 14.41 5.52 -1.72
C PHE A 129 15.91 5.58 -1.37
N PHE A 130 16.56 4.42 -1.18
CA PHE A 130 17.99 4.38 -0.93
C PHE A 130 18.80 4.93 -2.10
N ALA A 131 18.45 4.58 -3.33
CA ALA A 131 19.12 5.11 -4.52
C ALA A 131 19.02 6.63 -4.59
N PHE A 132 17.84 7.20 -4.31
CA PHE A 132 17.62 8.65 -4.27
C PHE A 132 18.48 9.32 -3.20
N VAL A 133 18.44 8.83 -1.96
CA VAL A 133 19.23 9.39 -0.85
C VAL A 133 20.73 9.30 -1.14
N GLU A 134 21.20 8.15 -1.63
CA GLU A 134 22.61 7.96 -2.00
C GLU A 134 23.05 8.93 -3.10
N ALA A 135 22.26 9.07 -4.17
CA ALA A 135 22.55 10.00 -5.26
C ALA A 135 22.57 11.46 -4.79
N TRP A 136 21.59 11.85 -3.96
CA TRP A 136 21.50 13.19 -3.42
C TRP A 136 22.68 13.54 -2.50
N VAL A 137 23.06 12.64 -1.59
CA VAL A 137 24.21 12.84 -0.69
C VAL A 137 25.52 12.85 -1.47
N ALA A 138 25.69 11.98 -2.47
CA ALA A 138 26.88 11.96 -3.32
C ALA A 138 27.04 13.28 -4.11
N ALA A 139 25.94 13.83 -4.63
CA ALA A 139 25.94 15.13 -5.32
C ALA A 139 26.21 16.30 -4.37
N SER A 140 25.66 16.25 -3.15
CA SER A 140 25.76 17.34 -2.17
C SER A 140 27.14 17.38 -1.47
N TYR A 141 27.78 16.23 -1.27
CA TYR A 141 29.04 16.11 -0.52
C TYR A 141 30.12 15.28 -1.26
N PRO A 142 30.54 15.67 -2.47
CA PRO A 142 31.40 14.85 -3.32
C PRO A 142 32.80 14.60 -2.74
N LYS A 143 33.28 15.47 -1.84
CA LYS A 143 34.62 15.38 -1.22
C LYS A 143 34.62 14.60 0.11
N ASN A 144 33.46 14.19 0.64
CA ASN A 144 33.39 13.53 1.93
C ASN A 144 33.79 12.05 1.82
N LYS A 145 34.90 11.68 2.47
CA LYS A 145 35.44 10.31 2.47
C LYS A 145 34.48 9.28 3.08
N ILE A 146 33.56 9.67 3.97
CA ILE A 146 32.57 8.74 4.53
C ILE A 146 31.52 8.35 3.48
N VAL A 147 31.24 9.25 2.54
CA VAL A 147 30.26 9.07 1.45
C VAL A 147 30.90 8.37 0.25
N SER A 148 32.14 8.71 -0.10
CA SER A 148 32.79 8.26 -1.34
C SER A 148 33.71 7.04 -1.19
N LYS A 149 34.08 6.65 0.03
CA LYS A 149 35.01 5.53 0.25
C LYS A 149 34.29 4.20 0.18
N GLU A 150 34.52 3.48 -0.92
CA GLU A 150 34.16 2.06 -1.05
C GLU A 150 35.25 1.19 -0.40
N TYR A 151 34.85 0.40 0.59
CA TYR A 151 35.68 -0.61 1.21
C TYR A 151 35.39 -1.95 0.54
N ILE A 152 36.46 -2.65 0.16
CA ILE A 152 36.38 -3.88 -0.61
C ILE A 152 36.67 -5.04 0.32
N ILE A 153 35.67 -5.90 0.57
CA ILE A 153 35.82 -7.10 1.39
C ILE A 153 35.73 -8.32 0.46
N ARG A 154 36.75 -9.17 0.49
CA ARG A 154 36.73 -10.46 -0.20
C ARG A 154 36.07 -11.48 0.71
N LEU A 155 34.96 -12.05 0.27
CA LEU A 155 34.27 -13.10 1.02
C LEU A 155 35.08 -14.40 0.95
N PRO A 156 35.27 -15.12 2.08
CA PRO A 156 36.11 -16.31 2.11
C PRO A 156 35.54 -17.51 1.33
N LEU A 157 34.28 -17.45 0.89
CA LEU A 157 33.53 -18.55 0.26
C LEU A 157 32.98 -18.22 -1.14
N SER A 158 33.23 -17.02 -1.67
CA SER A 158 32.82 -16.64 -3.03
C SER A 158 33.90 -15.81 -3.71
N SER A 159 34.10 -16.02 -5.02
CA SER A 159 34.99 -15.20 -5.85
C SER A 159 34.52 -13.75 -5.98
N ASP A 160 33.31 -13.46 -5.50
CA ASP A 160 32.74 -12.12 -5.53
C ASP A 160 33.33 -11.21 -4.47
N THR A 161 33.61 -10.00 -4.93
CA THR A 161 34.17 -8.92 -4.15
C THR A 161 33.04 -8.01 -3.68
N TYR A 162 32.81 -7.93 -2.36
CA TYR A 162 31.73 -7.10 -1.82
C TYR A 162 32.22 -5.68 -1.56
N LYS A 163 31.57 -4.70 -2.20
CA LYS A 163 31.84 -3.27 -2.01
C LYS A 163 30.90 -2.72 -0.93
N PHE A 164 31.45 -2.44 0.24
CA PHE A 164 30.74 -1.85 1.37
C PHE A 164 31.06 -0.35 1.48
N ASN A 165 30.04 0.46 1.75
CA ASN A 165 30.18 1.89 2.02
C ASN A 165 29.58 2.17 3.40
N MET A 166 30.34 2.84 4.27
CA MET A 166 29.92 3.11 5.66
C MET A 166 28.64 3.94 5.70
N PHE A 167 28.50 4.91 4.79
CA PHE A 167 27.28 5.71 4.66
C PHE A 167 26.06 4.83 4.38
N ARG A 168 26.16 3.87 3.45
CA ARG A 168 25.06 2.96 3.09
C ARG A 168 24.60 2.12 4.28
N VAL A 169 25.54 1.62 5.08
CA VAL A 169 25.18 0.82 6.26
C VAL A 169 24.48 1.69 7.29
N MET A 170 25.06 2.84 7.64
CA MET A 170 24.45 3.75 8.61
C MET A 170 23.07 4.24 8.18
N SER A 171 22.91 4.67 6.92
CA SER A 171 21.63 5.18 6.41
C SER A 171 20.54 4.11 6.43
N ARG A 172 20.87 2.87 6.02
CA ARG A 172 19.92 1.74 6.04
C ARG A 172 19.55 1.34 7.47
N THR A 173 20.51 1.28 8.40
CA THR A 173 20.22 0.98 9.81
C THR A 173 19.34 2.05 10.44
N ILE A 174 19.63 3.34 10.20
CA ILE A 174 18.81 4.45 10.71
C ILE A 174 17.40 4.37 10.12
N PHE A 175 17.27 4.10 8.82
CA PHE A 175 15.98 3.96 8.16
C PHE A 175 15.16 2.82 8.77
N VAL A 176 15.74 1.63 8.97
CA VAL A 176 15.05 0.48 9.57
C VAL A 176 14.66 0.76 11.03
N ALA A 177 15.56 1.38 11.81
CA ALA A 177 15.27 1.74 13.19
C ALA A 177 14.11 2.76 13.27
N PHE A 178 14.13 3.76 12.39
CA PHE A 178 13.08 4.78 12.31
C PHE A 178 11.73 4.19 11.90
N THR A 179 11.68 3.38 10.84
CA THR A 179 10.42 2.76 10.39
C THR A 179 9.87 1.80 11.43
N THR A 180 10.73 1.05 12.13
CA THR A 180 10.31 0.18 13.22
C THR A 180 9.73 0.97 14.39
N LEU A 181 10.37 2.08 14.78
CA LEU A 181 9.85 2.96 15.81
C LEU A 181 8.51 3.58 15.40
N ALA A 182 8.39 4.04 14.15
CA ALA A 182 7.14 4.60 13.63
C ALA A 182 6.01 3.55 13.66
N SER A 183 6.27 2.31 13.25
CA SER A 183 5.31 1.21 13.31
C SER A 183 4.89 0.85 14.73
N MET A 184 5.79 0.98 15.72
CA MET A 184 5.44 0.76 17.13
C MET A 184 4.56 1.87 17.70
N LEU A 185 4.74 3.11 17.23
CA LEU A 185 4.00 4.30 17.70
C LEU A 185 2.63 4.46 17.03
N LEU A 186 2.43 3.90 15.84
CA LEU A 186 1.21 4.05 15.03
C LEU A 186 0.62 2.68 14.64
N PRO A 187 -0.02 1.96 15.57
CA PRO A 187 -0.57 0.63 15.31
C PRO A 187 -1.93 0.64 14.56
N PHE A 188 -2.32 1.76 13.95
CA PHE A 188 -3.62 1.94 13.27
C PHE A 188 -3.53 1.56 11.80
N PHE A 189 -3.27 0.28 11.53
CA PHE A 189 -2.94 -0.20 10.19
C PHE A 189 -3.92 0.28 9.11
N ASN A 190 -5.22 0.06 9.32
CA ASN A 190 -6.24 0.41 8.33
C ASN A 190 -6.40 1.92 8.13
N ASP A 191 -6.22 2.75 9.16
CA ASP A 191 -6.31 4.19 8.99
C ASP A 191 -5.11 4.73 8.22
N ILE A 192 -3.91 4.25 8.54
CA ILE A 192 -2.69 4.64 7.84
C ILE A 192 -2.75 4.20 6.37
N LEU A 193 -3.24 2.99 6.09
CA LEU A 193 -3.47 2.53 4.71
C LEU A 193 -4.47 3.42 3.97
N GLY A 194 -5.55 3.83 4.63
CA GLY A 194 -6.56 4.71 4.04
C GLY A 194 -5.99 6.09 3.69
N ILE A 195 -5.15 6.66 4.56
CA ILE A 195 -4.43 7.91 4.30
C ILE A 195 -3.45 7.76 3.13
N LEU A 196 -2.61 6.72 3.16
CA LEU A 196 -1.64 6.46 2.09
C LEU A 196 -2.33 6.23 0.74
N GLY A 197 -3.43 5.47 0.74
CA GLY A 197 -4.27 5.24 -0.43
C GLY A 197 -4.85 6.54 -0.97
N ALA A 198 -5.44 7.38 -0.10
CA ALA A 198 -6.00 8.66 -0.51
C ALA A 198 -4.96 9.58 -1.18
N PHE A 199 -3.75 9.67 -0.60
CA PHE A 199 -2.66 10.50 -1.12
C PHE A 199 -1.99 9.94 -2.37
N ALA A 200 -1.79 8.63 -2.46
CA ALA A 200 -1.09 8.03 -3.60
C ALA A 200 -2.03 7.87 -4.81
N PHE A 201 -3.27 7.46 -4.58
CA PHE A 201 -4.20 7.05 -5.64
C PHE A 201 -4.50 8.15 -6.64
N TRP A 202 -5.02 9.29 -6.19
CA TRP A 202 -5.41 10.34 -7.13
C TRP A 202 -4.21 10.92 -7.92
N PRO A 203 -3.13 11.43 -7.30
CA PRO A 203 -2.08 12.08 -8.07
C PRO A 203 -1.28 11.09 -8.91
N LEU A 204 -0.93 9.91 -8.39
CA LEU A 204 -0.01 8.98 -9.06
C LEU A 204 -0.74 7.97 -9.96
N THR A 205 -1.90 7.46 -9.54
CA THR A 205 -2.61 6.41 -10.29
C THR A 205 -3.62 6.96 -11.28
N VAL A 206 -4.18 8.14 -11.03
CA VAL A 206 -5.28 8.70 -11.84
C VAL A 206 -4.85 9.96 -12.59
N TYR A 207 -4.57 11.04 -11.88
CA TYR A 207 -4.30 12.36 -12.44
C TYR A 207 -3.09 12.34 -13.38
N PHE A 208 -1.93 11.89 -12.91
CA PHE A 208 -0.70 11.94 -13.69
C PHE A 208 -0.79 11.12 -14.99
N PRO A 209 -1.25 9.85 -15.00
CA PRO A 209 -1.44 9.10 -16.23
C PRO A 209 -2.48 9.71 -17.18
N ILE A 210 -3.58 10.26 -16.65
CA ILE A 210 -4.62 10.91 -17.47
C ILE A 210 -4.08 12.16 -18.16
N GLU A 211 -3.39 13.03 -17.42
CA GLU A 211 -2.79 14.24 -17.98
C GLU A 211 -1.70 13.89 -19.00
N MET A 212 -0.88 12.88 -18.72
CA MET A 212 0.11 12.37 -19.67
C MET A 212 -0.58 11.87 -20.95
N HIS A 213 -1.66 11.10 -20.82
CA HIS A 213 -2.40 10.58 -21.97
C HIS A 213 -3.05 11.69 -22.81
N ILE A 214 -3.59 12.73 -22.17
CA ILE A 214 -4.16 13.90 -22.85
C ILE A 214 -3.06 14.68 -23.59
N ALA A 215 -1.92 14.93 -22.93
CA ALA A 215 -0.80 15.68 -23.48
C ALA A 215 -0.15 14.96 -24.68
N GLN A 216 0.13 13.66 -24.55
CA GLN A 216 0.72 12.85 -25.62
C GLN A 216 -0.26 12.58 -26.76
N GLY A 217 -1.53 12.31 -26.42
CA GLY A 217 -2.58 12.04 -27.41
C GLY A 217 -3.12 13.28 -28.12
N LYS A 218 -2.64 14.49 -27.77
CA LYS A 218 -3.13 15.79 -28.27
C LYS A 218 -4.66 15.88 -28.28
N ALA A 219 -5.30 15.36 -27.24
CA ALA A 219 -6.76 15.32 -27.19
C ALA A 219 -7.33 16.75 -27.19
N PRO A 220 -8.31 17.06 -28.07
CA PRO A 220 -8.88 18.40 -28.13
C PRO A 220 -9.55 18.73 -26.80
N LYS A 221 -9.16 19.88 -26.22
CA LYS A 221 -9.82 20.40 -25.02
C LYS A 221 -11.32 20.52 -25.28
N TRP A 222 -12.14 20.12 -24.32
CA TRP A 222 -13.60 20.08 -24.41
C TRP A 222 -14.20 19.02 -25.36
N GLY A 223 -13.39 18.16 -25.97
CA GLY A 223 -13.92 16.98 -26.66
C GLY A 223 -14.51 15.95 -25.68
N ALA A 224 -15.40 15.07 -26.16
CA ALA A 224 -16.05 14.06 -25.33
C ALA A 224 -15.06 13.17 -24.54
N ARG A 225 -13.96 12.75 -25.19
CA ARG A 225 -12.90 11.96 -24.52
C ARG A 225 -12.19 12.75 -23.43
N TRP A 226 -11.93 14.03 -23.66
CA TRP A 226 -11.30 14.91 -22.67
C TRP A 226 -12.22 15.12 -21.47
N LEU A 227 -13.50 15.41 -21.71
CA LEU A 227 -14.50 15.57 -20.65
C LEU A 227 -14.66 14.28 -19.82
N LEU A 228 -14.68 13.12 -20.46
CA LEU A 228 -14.77 11.84 -19.77
C LEU A 228 -13.54 11.56 -18.88
N LEU A 229 -12.33 11.82 -19.39
CA LEU A 229 -11.10 11.64 -18.63
C LEU A 229 -10.98 12.63 -17.46
N GLN A 230 -11.36 13.89 -17.66
CA GLN A 230 -11.38 14.89 -16.59
C GLN A 230 -12.47 14.61 -15.55
N GLY A 231 -13.65 14.16 -16.00
CA GLY A 231 -14.72 13.73 -15.12
C GLY A 231 -14.30 12.54 -14.24
N LEU A 232 -13.63 11.54 -14.83
CA LEU A 232 -13.04 10.42 -14.08
C LEU A 232 -12.01 10.89 -13.05
N SER A 233 -11.07 11.76 -13.46
CA SER A 233 -10.06 12.32 -12.55
C SER A 233 -10.69 13.08 -11.38
N THR A 234 -11.71 13.89 -11.66
CA THR A 234 -12.44 14.67 -10.64
C THR A 234 -13.22 13.76 -9.70
N LEU A 235 -13.88 12.72 -10.21
CA LEU A 235 -14.57 11.73 -9.37
C LEU A 235 -13.59 11.02 -8.44
N CYS A 236 -12.46 10.56 -8.97
CA CYS A 236 -11.41 9.94 -8.16
C CYS A 236 -10.82 10.90 -7.13
N LEU A 237 -10.71 12.19 -7.44
CA LEU A 237 -10.29 13.21 -6.46
C LEU A 237 -11.27 13.28 -5.29
N ILE A 238 -12.58 13.33 -5.58
CA ILE A 238 -13.62 13.36 -4.54
C ILE A 238 -13.53 12.09 -3.68
N VAL A 239 -13.38 10.92 -4.30
CA VAL A 239 -13.21 9.64 -3.57
C VAL A 239 -11.97 9.68 -2.68
N SER A 240 -10.82 10.15 -3.18
CA SER A 240 -9.60 10.32 -2.38
C SER A 240 -9.80 11.28 -1.20
N MET A 241 -10.52 12.39 -1.40
CA MET A 241 -10.79 13.35 -0.32
C MET A 241 -11.68 12.75 0.76
N LEU A 242 -12.75 12.04 0.36
CA LEU A 242 -13.62 11.34 1.31
C LEU A 242 -12.83 10.28 2.09
N ALA A 243 -12.02 9.48 1.39
CA ALA A 243 -11.16 8.47 2.00
C ALA A 243 -10.18 9.06 3.01
N LEU A 244 -9.57 10.21 2.69
CA LEU A 244 -8.71 10.93 3.61
C LEU A 244 -9.46 11.38 4.86
N MET A 245 -10.67 11.94 4.71
CA MET A 245 -11.48 12.37 5.85
C MET A 245 -11.89 11.20 6.76
N GLY A 246 -12.33 10.08 6.18
CA GLY A 246 -12.67 8.87 6.93
C GLY A 246 -11.49 8.33 7.72
N SER A 247 -10.33 8.23 7.07
CA SER A 247 -9.11 7.70 7.69
C SER A 247 -8.53 8.63 8.76
N LEU A 248 -8.56 9.95 8.54
CA LEU A 248 -8.14 10.92 9.55
C LEU A 248 -9.04 10.88 10.79
N LYS A 249 -10.35 10.70 10.61
CA LYS A 249 -11.26 10.52 11.73
C LYS A 249 -10.91 9.25 12.51
N GLY A 250 -10.68 8.12 11.82
CA GLY A 250 -10.23 6.87 12.43
C GLY A 250 -8.97 7.06 13.29
N VAL A 251 -7.92 7.66 12.73
CA VAL A 251 -6.68 7.96 13.48
C VAL A 251 -6.96 8.79 14.73
N VAL A 252 -7.80 9.83 14.64
CA VAL A 252 -8.11 10.70 15.77
C VAL A 252 -8.87 9.94 16.86
N GLU A 253 -9.80 9.08 16.49
CA GLU A 253 -10.56 8.26 17.45
C GLU A 253 -9.67 7.23 18.13
N ASP A 254 -8.83 6.55 17.36
CA ASP A 254 -7.89 5.55 17.86
C ASP A 254 -6.81 6.17 18.77
N LEU A 255 -6.29 7.35 18.42
CA LEU A 255 -5.31 8.09 19.24
C LEU A 255 -5.86 8.52 20.60
N ARG A 256 -7.19 8.74 20.73
CA ARG A 256 -7.80 9.10 22.02
C ARG A 256 -7.75 7.95 23.02
N ILE A 257 -7.77 6.72 22.52
CA ILE A 257 -7.78 5.49 23.34
C ILE A 257 -6.35 4.96 23.52
N TYR A 258 -5.48 5.20 22.53
CA TYR A 258 -4.13 4.69 22.50
C TYR A 258 -3.23 5.25 23.61
N LYS A 259 -2.59 4.34 24.35
CA LYS A 259 -1.56 4.65 25.34
C LYS A 259 -0.24 4.00 24.90
N PRO A 260 0.74 4.78 24.43
CA PRO A 260 1.98 4.23 23.91
C PRO A 260 2.68 3.34 24.94
N PHE A 261 3.13 2.16 24.50
CA PHE A 261 3.93 1.22 25.29
C PHE A 261 3.29 0.68 26.56
N GLN A 262 1.97 0.81 26.73
CA GLN A 262 1.26 0.22 27.86
C GLN A 262 0.89 -1.23 27.53
N LYS A 263 1.33 -2.18 28.36
CA LYS A 263 1.02 -3.61 28.21
C LYS A 263 -0.48 -3.79 28.45
N SER A 264 -1.21 -4.41 27.52
CA SER A 264 -2.57 -4.85 27.78
C SER A 264 -2.50 -5.91 28.88
N THR A 265 -2.92 -5.53 30.09
CA THR A 265 -3.18 -6.45 31.20
C THR A 265 -4.39 -7.30 30.93
#